data_AF-A0A645AUM5-F1
#
_entry.id   AF-A0A645AUM5-F1
#
_cell.length_a   1.000
_cell.length_b   1.000
_cell.length_c   1.000
_cell.angle_alpha   90.00
_cell.angle_beta   90.00
_cell.angle_gamma   90.00
#
_symmetry.space_group_name_H-M   'P 1'
#
loop_
_entity.id
_entity.type
_entity.pdbx_description
1 polymer ?
#
loop_
_entity_poly.entity_id
_entity_poly.type
_entity_poly.pdbx_seq_one_letter_code
_entity_poly.pdbx_strand_id
1 'polypeptide(L)'
;MRYRNVFGVGDIAGVPKGKTAASVKWQVPVAVDHIVAEIAGKTSDALYTGYTSCPLITRLGRAMLVEFDYQNNLVSSFPGVIAPLEELWISWVMETMALKPTYISMLRGRA
;
A
#
# COMPACT_ATOMS: atom_id res chain seq x y z
N MET A 1 14.61 22.60 10.08
CA MET A 1 15.73 21.63 10.17
C MET A 1 15.35 20.37 9.40
N ARG A 2 16.30 19.62 8.84
CA ARG A 2 16.09 18.30 8.21
C ARG A 2 17.03 17.30 8.86
N TYR A 3 16.56 16.08 9.14
CA TYR A 3 17.31 15.03 9.83
C TYR A 3 17.42 13.79 8.92
N ARG A 4 18.65 13.32 8.65
CA ARG A 4 18.91 12.19 7.74
C ARG A 4 18.50 10.83 8.34
N ASN A 5 18.59 10.70 9.66
CA ASN A 5 18.32 9.48 10.42
C ASN A 5 16.88 9.40 10.96
N VAL A 6 15.96 10.21 10.42
CA VAL A 6 14.54 10.20 10.79
C VAL A 6 13.75 9.66 9.61
N PHE A 7 13.03 8.57 9.84
CA PHE A 7 12.20 7.89 8.84
C PHE A 7 10.72 8.03 9.22
N GLY A 8 9.85 8.16 8.22
CA GLY A 8 8.42 8.30 8.41
C GLY A 8 7.63 7.41 7.45
N VAL A 9 6.55 6.82 7.94
CA VAL A 9 5.62 5.98 7.17
C VAL A 9 4.18 6.30 7.56
N GLY A 10 3.25 5.98 6.66
CA GLY A 10 1.82 6.15 6.84
C GLY A 10 1.33 7.59 6.77
N ASP A 11 0.19 7.84 7.42
CA ASP A 11 -0.57 9.07 7.24
C ASP A 11 0.18 10.33 7.72
N ILE A 12 1.14 10.17 8.62
CA ILE A 12 2.00 11.26 9.08
C ILE A 12 3.11 11.60 8.09
N ALA A 13 3.46 10.67 7.18
CA ALA A 13 4.43 10.94 6.14
C ALA A 13 3.90 12.02 5.19
N GLY A 14 4.75 12.97 4.83
CA GLY A 14 4.44 14.06 3.89
C GLY A 14 4.35 13.59 2.43
N VAL A 15 3.74 12.42 2.18
CA VAL A 15 3.51 11.89 0.83
C VAL A 15 2.35 12.63 0.15
N PRO A 16 2.41 12.86 -1.17
CA PRO A 16 1.44 13.71 -1.88
C PRO A 16 0.03 13.10 -1.95
N LYS A 17 -0.10 11.77 -1.91
CA LYS A 17 -1.37 11.04 -1.90
C LYS A 17 -1.18 9.61 -1.41
N GLY A 18 -2.28 8.87 -1.24
CA GLY A 18 -2.25 7.46 -0.80
C GLY A 18 -2.11 7.33 0.71
N LYS A 19 -3.03 7.93 1.48
CA LYS A 19 -3.09 7.76 2.94
C LYS A 19 -3.99 6.57 3.29
N THR A 20 -3.46 5.37 3.03
CA THR A 20 -4.19 4.10 3.18
C THR A 20 -3.28 3.04 3.81
N ALA A 21 -3.88 2.03 4.45
CA ALA A 21 -3.12 0.89 4.99
C ALA A 21 -2.33 0.14 3.88
N ALA A 22 -2.87 0.09 2.66
CA ALA A 22 -2.17 -0.46 1.51
C ALA A 22 -0.89 0.32 1.18
N SER A 23 -0.91 1.64 1.35
CA SER A 23 0.28 2.48 1.15
C SER A 23 1.32 2.25 2.24
N VAL A 24 0.89 2.16 3.51
CA VAL A 24 1.77 1.81 4.64
C VAL A 24 2.49 0.49 4.37
N LYS A 25 1.76 -0.52 3.89
CA LYS A 25 2.30 -1.84 3.55
C LYS A 25 3.52 -1.74 2.61
N TRP A 26 3.48 -0.87 1.61
CA TRP A 26 4.58 -0.70 0.65
C TRP A 26 5.63 0.32 1.06
N GLN A 27 5.28 1.27 1.93
CA GLN A 27 6.24 2.23 2.49
C GLN A 27 7.18 1.56 3.50
N VAL A 28 6.69 0.62 4.31
CA VAL A 28 7.47 -0.03 5.37
C VAL A 28 8.72 -0.74 4.84
N PRO A 29 8.66 -1.61 3.80
CA PRO A 29 9.86 -2.25 3.25
C PRO A 29 10.92 -1.26 2.76
N VAL A 30 10.48 -0.16 2.13
CA VAL A 30 11.40 0.90 1.65
C VAL A 30 12.08 1.59 2.84
N ALA A 31 11.32 1.95 3.87
CA ALA A 31 11.90 2.55 5.07
C ALA A 31 12.87 1.60 5.79
N VAL A 32 12.52 0.32 5.91
CA VAL A 32 13.38 -0.71 6.52
C VAL A 32 14.67 -0.88 5.74
N ASP A 33 14.62 -0.95 4.41
CA ASP A 33 15.81 -1.10 3.57
C ASP A 33 16.77 0.09 3.74
N HIS A 34 16.24 1.32 3.80
CA HIS A 34 17.04 2.51 4.08
C HIS A 34 17.64 2.52 5.49
N ILE A 35 16.87 2.11 6.51
CA ILE A 35 17.37 2.00 7.89
C ILE A 35 18.52 0.99 7.97
N VAL A 36 18.37 -0.18 7.35
CA VAL A 36 19.39 -1.23 7.34
C VAL A 36 20.64 -0.75 6.59
N ALA A 37 20.47 -0.08 5.45
CA ALA A 37 21.57 0.50 4.68
C ALA A 37 22.33 1.54 5.50
N GLU A 38 21.64 2.46 6.17
CA GLU A 38 22.27 3.50 7.02
C GLU A 38 23.05 2.87 8.19
N ILE A 39 22.49 1.84 8.85
CA ILE A 39 23.19 1.08 9.91
C ILE A 39 24.46 0.42 9.36
N ALA A 40 24.43 -0.08 8.13
CA ALA A 40 25.56 -0.72 7.47
C ALA A 40 26.57 0.28 6.85
N GLY A 41 26.35 1.59 6.96
CA GLY A 41 27.17 2.62 6.33
C GLY A 41 27.06 2.65 4.80
N LYS A 42 25.93 2.19 4.25
CA LYS A 42 25.62 2.13 2.82
C LYS A 42 24.44 3.05 2.48
N THR A 43 24.16 3.19 1.18
CA THR A 43 22.95 3.83 0.66
C THR A 43 22.01 2.79 0.06
N SER A 44 20.71 3.09 0.06
CA SER A 44 19.68 2.29 -0.60
C SER A 44 19.06 3.08 -1.77
N ASP A 45 18.81 2.37 -2.87
CA ASP A 45 18.09 2.89 -4.03
C ASP A 45 16.60 2.51 -4.02
N ALA A 46 16.12 1.86 -2.95
CA ALA A 46 14.71 1.49 -2.82
C ALA A 46 13.83 2.74 -2.82
N LEU A 47 12.75 2.71 -3.61
CA LEU A 47 11.88 3.85 -3.81
C LEU A 47 10.41 3.45 -3.76
N TYR A 48 9.63 4.17 -2.95
CA TYR A 48 8.20 4.03 -2.93
C TYR A 48 7.57 4.85 -4.07
N THR A 49 6.90 4.17 -4.99
CA THR A 49 6.32 4.75 -6.22
C THR A 49 4.95 5.38 -6.03
N GLY A 50 4.42 5.40 -4.79
CA GLY A 50 3.11 5.96 -4.51
C GLY A 50 1.95 4.98 -4.68
N TYR A 51 2.23 3.68 -4.75
CA TYR A 51 1.17 2.66 -4.78
C TYR A 51 0.21 2.86 -3.62
N THR A 52 -1.08 2.91 -3.92
CA THR A 52 -2.18 2.90 -2.96
C THR A 52 -3.33 2.06 -3.49
N SER A 53 -4.11 1.50 -2.58
CA SER A 53 -5.34 0.78 -2.88
C SER A 53 -6.52 1.40 -2.11
N CYS A 54 -7.65 1.54 -2.78
CA CYS A 54 -8.92 1.99 -2.25
C CYS A 54 -10.02 1.02 -2.70
N PRO A 55 -10.34 0.02 -1.88
CA PRO A 55 -11.51 -0.81 -2.08
C PRO A 55 -12.77 0.02 -1.80
N LEU A 56 -13.56 0.27 -2.84
CA LEU A 56 -14.76 1.09 -2.76
C LEU A 56 -16.00 0.20 -2.76
N ILE A 57 -16.62 0.02 -1.59
CA ILE A 57 -17.92 -0.65 -1.50
C ILE A 57 -18.97 0.26 -2.14
N THR A 58 -19.54 -0.17 -3.27
CA THR A 58 -20.59 0.60 -3.96
C THR A 58 -21.99 0.24 -3.48
N ARG A 59 -22.17 -1.02 -3.05
CA ARG A 59 -23.39 -1.55 -2.41
C ARG A 59 -23.09 -2.86 -1.71
N LEU A 60 -24.03 -3.35 -0.91
CA LEU A 60 -23.92 -4.69 -0.32
C LEU A 60 -23.70 -5.75 -1.41
N GLY A 61 -22.62 -6.53 -1.26
CA GLY A 61 -22.25 -7.57 -2.23
C GLY A 61 -21.46 -7.09 -3.44
N ARG A 62 -21.12 -5.80 -3.56
CA ARG A 62 -20.28 -5.27 -4.65
C ARG A 62 -19.28 -4.22 -4.19
N ALA A 63 -18.07 -4.30 -4.73
CA ALA A 63 -17.05 -3.29 -4.56
C ALA A 63 -16.21 -3.15 -5.82
N MET A 64 -15.54 -2.01 -5.95
CA MET A 64 -14.47 -1.80 -6.92
C MET A 64 -13.14 -1.85 -6.18
N LEU A 65 -12.11 -2.47 -6.77
CA LEU A 65 -10.76 -2.46 -6.23
C LEU A 65 -9.92 -1.45 -7.01
N VAL A 66 -9.90 -0.21 -6.54
CA VAL A 66 -9.21 0.86 -7.24
C VAL A 66 -7.79 0.98 -6.70
N GLU A 67 -6.80 0.78 -7.57
CA GLU A 67 -5.39 0.76 -7.22
C GLU A 67 -4.62 1.67 -8.19
N PHE A 68 -3.76 2.54 -7.66
CA PHE A 68 -3.04 3.53 -8.48
C PHE A 68 -1.70 3.97 -7.87
N ASP A 69 -0.83 4.53 -8.72
CA ASP A 69 0.49 5.07 -8.37
C ASP A 69 0.49 6.61 -8.28
N TYR A 70 1.68 7.22 -8.11
CA TYR A 70 1.80 8.69 -8.09
C TYR A 70 1.39 9.39 -9.40
N GLN A 71 1.50 8.71 -10.53
CA GLN A 71 1.19 9.19 -11.86
C GLN A 71 -0.30 9.01 -12.22
N ASN A 72 -1.10 8.43 -11.32
CA ASN A 72 -2.50 8.07 -11.54
C ASN A 72 -2.68 6.95 -12.57
N ASN A 73 -1.64 6.17 -12.83
CA ASN A 73 -1.81 4.94 -13.60
C ASN A 73 -2.56 3.93 -12.74
N LEU A 74 -3.54 3.25 -13.32
CA LEU A 74 -4.14 2.09 -12.69
C LEU A 74 -3.09 0.99 -12.62
N VAL A 75 -2.81 0.55 -11.41
CA VAL A 75 -1.94 -0.60 -11.13
C VAL A 75 -2.83 -1.70 -10.58
N SER A 76 -2.64 -2.97 -10.96
CA SER A 76 -3.49 -4.06 -10.47
C SER A 76 -2.66 -5.07 -9.72
N SER A 77 -3.02 -5.37 -8.48
CA SER A 77 -2.42 -6.46 -7.71
C SER A 77 -2.88 -7.84 -8.20
N PHE A 78 -4.00 -7.91 -8.93
CA PHE A 78 -4.61 -9.16 -9.41
C PHE A 78 -4.98 -9.07 -10.91
N PRO A 79 -3.98 -8.98 -11.81
CA PRO A 79 -4.24 -8.83 -13.25
C PRO A 79 -5.08 -9.99 -13.78
N GLY A 80 -6.17 -9.68 -14.50
CA GLY A 80 -7.05 -10.69 -15.11
C GLY A 80 -8.02 -11.38 -14.15
N VAL A 81 -7.94 -11.10 -12.83
CA VAL A 81 -8.87 -11.64 -11.82
C VAL A 81 -9.77 -10.55 -11.26
N ILE A 82 -9.24 -9.34 -11.03
CA ILE A 82 -9.99 -8.20 -10.53
C ILE A 82 -9.79 -7.00 -11.46
N ALA A 83 -10.84 -6.65 -12.21
CA ALA A 83 -10.86 -5.45 -13.03
C ALA A 83 -11.01 -4.21 -12.12
N PRO A 84 -10.07 -3.23 -12.16
CA PRO A 84 -10.00 -2.16 -11.15
C PRO A 84 -11.25 -1.26 -11.05
N LEU A 85 -11.96 -1.08 -12.16
CA LEU A 85 -13.11 -0.16 -12.26
C LEU A 85 -14.45 -0.91 -12.38
N GLU A 86 -14.46 -2.23 -12.18
CA GLU A 86 -15.69 -3.01 -12.26
C GLU A 86 -16.24 -3.33 -10.86
N GLU A 87 -17.57 -3.26 -10.74
CA GLU A 87 -18.27 -3.68 -9.53
C GLU A 87 -18.32 -5.20 -9.44
N LEU A 88 -17.39 -5.79 -8.70
CA LEU A 88 -17.29 -7.23 -8.56
C LEU A 88 -17.63 -7.69 -7.15
N TRP A 89 -18.31 -8.83 -7.06
CA TRP A 89 -18.54 -9.51 -5.79
C TRP A 89 -17.22 -9.99 -5.15
N ILE A 90 -16.26 -10.41 -5.97
CA ILE A 90 -14.95 -10.86 -5.48
C ILE A 90 -14.20 -9.73 -4.75
N SER A 91 -14.26 -8.51 -5.27
CA SER A 91 -13.69 -7.31 -4.62
C SER A 91 -14.37 -7.03 -3.28
N TRP A 92 -15.69 -7.24 -3.19
CA TRP A 92 -16.43 -7.07 -1.94
C TRP A 92 -16.07 -8.14 -0.90
N VAL A 93 -15.91 -9.40 -1.30
CA VAL A 93 -15.41 -10.46 -0.41
C VAL A 93 -13.98 -10.18 0.03
N MET A 94 -13.13 -9.71 -0.87
CA MET A 94 -11.76 -9.36 -0.55
C MET A 94 -11.71 -8.29 0.56
N GLU A 95 -12.49 -7.22 0.40
CA GLU A 95 -12.62 -6.15 1.39
C GLU A 95 -13.15 -6.66 2.74
N THR A 96 -14.26 -7.39 2.72
CA THR A 96 -14.98 -7.77 3.94
C THR A 96 -14.34 -8.94 4.68
N MET A 97 -13.59 -9.81 4.00
CA MET A 97 -13.07 -11.06 4.58
C MET A 97 -11.55 -11.19 4.45
N ALA A 98 -10.95 -10.87 3.29
CA ALA A 98 -9.53 -11.15 3.03
C ALA A 98 -8.58 -10.08 3.58
N LEU A 99 -9.02 -8.83 3.73
CA LEU A 99 -8.16 -7.77 4.23
C LEU A 99 -7.82 -7.91 5.72
N LYS A 100 -8.75 -8.39 6.55
CA LYS A 100 -8.49 -8.60 7.98
C LYS A 100 -7.30 -9.54 8.27
N PRO A 101 -7.23 -10.77 7.73
CA PRO A 101 -6.08 -11.64 7.96
C PRO A 101 -4.80 -11.07 7.35
N THR A 102 -4.88 -10.45 6.17
CA THR A 102 -3.74 -9.76 5.54
C THR A 102 -3.19 -8.66 6.44
N TYR A 103 -4.07 -7.84 7.02
CA TYR A 103 -3.71 -6.78 7.95
C TYR A 103 -3.05 -7.32 9.22
N ILE A 104 -3.56 -8.42 9.79
CA ILE A 104 -2.95 -9.08 10.95
C ILE A 104 -1.54 -9.61 10.61
N SER A 105 -1.34 -10.14 9.40
CA SER A 105 -0.02 -10.57 8.93
C SER A 105 0.92 -9.37 8.71
N MET A 106 0.42 -8.27 8.18
CA MET A 106 1.15 -7.01 8.02
C MET A 106 1.63 -6.45 9.36
N LEU A 107 0.78 -6.46 10.39
CA LEU A 107 1.16 -6.05 11.76
C LEU A 107 2.31 -6.89 12.34
N ARG A 108 2.49 -8.13 11.87
CA ARG A 108 3.58 -9.02 12.26
C ARG A 108 4.81 -8.91 11.36
N GLY A 109 4.78 -8.02 10.36
CA GLY A 109 5.86 -7.85 9.38
C GLY A 109 6.02 -9.04 8.42
N ARG A 110 4.95 -9.80 8.15
CA ARG A 110 4.98 -11.04 7.36
C ARG A 110 4.23 -10.96 6.01
N ALA A 111 3.70 -9.80 5.65
CA ALA A 111 2.85 -9.63 4.46
C ALA A 111 3.30 -8.47 3.59
#